data_AF-A0A7C6EQ52-F1
#
_entry.id   AF-A0A7C6EQ52-F1
#
_cell.length_a   1.000
_cell.length_b   1.000
_cell.length_c   1.000
_cell.angle_alpha   90.00
_cell.angle_beta   90.00
_cell.angle_gamma   90.00
#
_symmetry.space_group_name_H-M   'P 1'
#
loop_
_entity.id
_entity.type
_entity.pdbx_description
1 polymer ?
#
loop_
_entity_poly.entity_id
_entity_poly.type
_entity_poly.pdbx_seq_one_letter_code
_entity_poly.pdbx_strand_id
1 'polypeptide(L)' 'MNEFKALKKFREKKGLTYQQIADGLGVHIQTIKNWFLGVYKPSPLARGRIRVFLKKYKN' A
#
# COMPACT_ATOMS: atom_id res chain seq x y z
N MET A 1 -1.03 -6.13 -13.73
CA MET A 1 -1.77 -5.25 -12.79
C MET A 1 -0.77 -4.49 -11.94
N ASN A 2 -0.91 -3.19 -11.77
CA ASN A 2 -0.02 -2.39 -10.91
C ASN A 2 -0.52 -2.51 -9.46
N GLU A 3 0.16 -3.28 -8.60
CA GLU A 3 -0.27 -3.56 -7.21
C GLU A 3 -0.55 -2.28 -6.43
N PHE A 4 0.21 -1.22 -6.71
CA PHE A 4 -0.01 0.09 -6.12
C PHE A 4 -1.35 0.71 -6.50
N LYS A 5 -1.81 0.55 -7.76
CA LYS A 5 -3.16 1.00 -8.17
C LYS A 5 -4.25 0.28 -7.39
N ALA A 6 -4.07 -1.02 -7.12
CA ALA A 6 -5.01 -1.79 -6.31
C ALA A 6 -5.02 -1.32 -4.84
N LEU A 7 -3.84 -1.02 -4.28
CA LEU A 7 -3.71 -0.45 -2.94
C LEU A 7 -4.42 0.90 -2.81
N LYS A 8 -4.27 1.79 -3.80
CA LYS A 8 -4.93 3.10 -3.82
C LYS A 8 -6.46 2.95 -3.79
N LYS A 9 -7.01 2.13 -4.68
CA LYS A 9 -8.46 1.84 -4.72
C LYS A 9 -8.96 1.22 -3.41
N PHE A 10 -8.18 0.30 -2.85
CA PHE A 10 -8.54 -0.36 -1.60
C PHE A 10 -8.58 0.62 -0.42
N ARG A 11 -7.58 1.51 -0.32
CA ARG A 11 -7.56 2.61 0.64
C ARG A 11 -8.83 3.46 0.54
N GLU A 12 -9.18 3.91 -0.66
CA GLU A 12 -10.34 4.76 -0.91
C GLU A 12 -11.65 4.05 -0.54
N LYS A 13 -11.78 2.76 -0.87
CA LYS A 13 -12.97 1.96 -0.57
C LYS A 13 -13.16 1.68 0.93
N LYS A 14 -12.08 1.48 1.67
CA LYS A 14 -12.12 1.08 3.10
C LYS A 14 -11.84 2.24 4.06
N GLY A 15 -11.53 3.43 3.57
CA GLY A 15 -11.19 4.60 4.39
C GLY A 15 -9.88 4.45 5.18
N LEU A 16 -8.92 3.64 4.68
CA LEU A 16 -7.69 3.39 5.41
C LEU A 16 -6.79 4.63 5.48
N THR A 17 -6.17 4.84 6.63
CA THR A 17 -5.14 5.86 6.80
C THR A 17 -3.80 5.38 6.24
N TYR A 18 -2.90 6.32 5.93
CA TYR A 18 -1.54 5.96 5.52
C TYR A 18 -0.78 5.22 6.63
N GLN A 19 -1.09 5.49 7.90
CA GLN A 19 -0.51 4.79 9.03
C GLN A 19 -0.93 3.31 9.04
N GLN A 20 -2.22 3.01 8.90
CA GLN A 20 -2.71 1.63 8.87
C GLN A 20 -2.11 0.82 7.71
N ILE A 21 -1.92 1.47 6.56
CA ILE A 21 -1.24 0.84 5.42
C ILE A 21 0.24 0.59 5.72
N ALA A 22 0.91 1.55 6.35
CA ALA A 22 2.32 1.45 6.72
C ALA A 22 2.55 0.30 7.73
N ASP A 23 1.72 0.23 8.77
CA ASP A 23 1.74 -0.82 9.79
C ASP A 23 1.48 -2.19 9.16
N GLY A 24 0.48 -2.31 8.29
CA GLY A 24 0.15 -3.56 7.62
C GLY A 24 1.19 -4.03 6.58
N LEU A 25 2.02 -3.11 6.09
CA LEU A 25 3.11 -3.41 5.14
C LEU A 25 4.49 -3.49 5.81
N GLY A 26 4.60 -3.18 7.11
CA GLY A 26 5.86 -3.14 7.83
C GLY A 26 6.86 -2.14 7.25
N VAL A 27 6.38 -0.95 6.87
CA VAL A 27 7.21 0.15 6.35
C VAL A 27 6.88 1.45 7.07
N HIS A 28 7.75 2.45 6.96
CA HIS A 28 7.48 3.76 7.56
C HIS A 28 6.35 4.50 6.82
N ILE A 29 5.54 5.29 7.55
CA ILE A 29 4.45 6.09 6.96
C ILE A 29 4.92 7.01 5.84
N GLN A 30 6.14 7.57 5.96
CA GLN A 30 6.72 8.43 4.92
C GLN A 30 6.90 7.68 3.60
N THR A 31 7.24 6.39 3.65
CA THR A 31 7.33 5.54 2.45
C THR A 31 5.99 5.45 1.74
N ILE A 32 4.90 5.27 2.48
CA ILE A 32 3.54 5.26 1.92
C ILE A 32 3.19 6.63 1.33
N LYS A 33 3.41 7.72 2.07
CA LYS A 33 3.15 9.08 1.58
C LYS A 33 3.90 9.34 0.27
N ASN A 34 5.19 9.00 0.20
CA ASN A 34 6.00 9.20 -1.00
C ASN A 34 5.51 8.39 -2.20
N TRP A 35 4.96 7.18 -1.99
CA TRP A 35 4.33 6.42 -3.07
C TRP A 35 3.04 7.07 -3.57
N PHE A 36 2.21 7.57 -2.65
CA PHE A 36 0.94 8.23 -2.98
C PHE A 36 1.11 9.62 -3.61
N LEU A 37 2.19 10.32 -3.26
CA LEU A 37 2.61 11.58 -3.90
C LEU A 37 3.33 11.36 -5.24
N GLY A 38 3.69 10.12 -5.58
CA GLY A 38 4.39 9.79 -6.82
C GLY A 38 5.90 10.09 -6.81
N VAL A 39 6.46 10.50 -5.66
CA VAL A 39 7.89 10.76 -5.47
C VAL A 39 8.71 9.50 -5.74
N TYR A 40 8.25 8.35 -5.25
CA TYR A 40 8.90 7.05 -5.48
C TYR A 40 7.88 6.00 -5.89
N LYS A 41 8.32 5.02 -6.68
CA LYS A 41 7.53 3.83 -6.97
C LYS A 41 7.87 2.72 -5.98
N PRO A 42 6.92 1.83 -5.63
CA PRO A 42 7.22 0.67 -4.79
C PRO A 42 8.23 -0.25 -5.47
N SER A 43 9.24 -0.66 -4.72
CA SER A 43 10.21 -1.68 -5.13
C SER A 43 9.53 -3.03 -5.38
N PRO A 44 10.17 -3.99 -6.07
CA PRO A 44 9.61 -5.32 -6.26
C PRO A 44 9.23 -6.00 -4.93
N LEU A 45 10.08 -5.88 -3.91
CA LEU A 45 9.80 -6.38 -2.56
C LEU A 45 8.53 -5.74 -1.96
N ALA A 46 8.42 -4.41 -2.07
CA ALA A 46 7.26 -3.69 -1.59
C ALA A 46 5.97 -4.11 -2.31
N ARG A 47 6.02 -4.34 -3.64
CA ARG A 47 4.86 -4.86 -4.38
C ARG A 47 4.44 -6.24 -3.90
N GLY A 48 5.39 -7.10 -3.55
CA GLY A 48 5.14 -8.39 -2.90
C GLY A 48 4.35 -8.22 -1.59
N ARG A 49 4.80 -7.30 -0.72
CA ARG A 49 4.09 -6.98 0.54
C ARG A 49 2.69 -6.43 0.28
N ILE A 50 2.52 -5.53 -0.71
CA ILE A 50 1.22 -4.99 -1.10
C ILE A 50 0.27 -6.11 -1.54
N ARG A 51 0.77 -7.09 -2.30
CA ARG A 51 -0.03 -8.23 -2.75
C ARG A 51 -0.51 -9.08 -1.58
N VAL A 52 0.36 -9.37 -0.62
CA VAL A 52 0.02 -10.14 0.59
C VAL A 52 -0.98 -9.38 1.45
N PHE A 53 -0.74 -8.09 1.68
CA PHE A 53 -1.65 -7.20 2.40
C PHE A 53 -3.04 -7.21 1.75
N LEU A 54 -3.15 -6.96 0.45
CA LEU A 54 -4.45 -6.95 -0.23
C LEU A 54 -5.19 -8.30 -0.21
N LYS A 55 -4.47 -9.43 -0.16
CA LYS A 55 -5.09 -10.74 0.03
C LYS A 55 -5.68 -10.90 1.43
N LYS A 56 -4.96 -10.46 2.47
CA LYS A 56 -5.40 -10.56 3.87
C LYS A 56 -6.72 -9.85 4.13
N TYR A 57 -6.98 -8.71 3.48
CA TYR A 57 -8.20 -7.91 3.69
C TYR A 57 -9.33 -8.19 2.69
N LYS A 58 -9.15 -9.16 1.79
CA LYS A 58 -10.22 -9.65 0.91
C LYS A 58 -11.01 -10.83 1.52
N ASN A 59 -10.43 -11.51 2.51
CA ASN A 59 -11.14 -12.40 3.42
C ASN A 59 -11.75 -11.60 4.56
#